data_AF-A0AAD9JMG6-F1
#
_entry.id   AF-A0AAD9JMG6-F1
#
_cell.length_a   1.000
_cell.length_b   1.000
_cell.length_c   1.000
_cell.angle_alpha   90.00
_cell.angle_beta   90.00
_cell.angle_gamma   90.00
#
_symmetry.space_group_name_H-M   'P 1'
#
loop_
_entity.id
_entity.type
_entity.pdbx_description
1 polymer ?
#
loop_
_entity_poly.entity_id
_entity_poly.type
_entity_poly.pdbx_seq_one_letter_code
_entity_poly.pdbx_strand_id
1 'polypeptide(L)'
;MQDDIRKCVKQGIEAAEKAVIMVNQLRLFSDNEELEEVSTSEIKYMLLPAILGYLEGKKTEADRLETINKSKVFYVDFLRICKNYGVAAIETPFLLDEDDTEDRDDGKSSSANARPSQPNLQSLNAKRQQRIERYKQQKENERQLKELKSLLEKEHVDEEVKRGYYTTLLKKWVTTSLEELESIQEEVSILEQMSKMRGLRMTPTEPTTKPTSAFRPFILTKSTLQKKVYGAGYPSLPTYTIEEYYDQQVALGNLPAPGSAPANQHLSPEDEAALREQEDIEKEKKVEDDEEETLQKARNWDDWKDDHRRGYGNTKNKG
;
A
#
# COMPACT_ATOMS: atom_id res chain seq x y z
N MET A 1 -23.99 15.30 1.63
CA MET A 1 -22.93 14.38 2.12
C MET A 1 -21.56 14.74 1.56
N GLN A 2 -21.32 14.69 0.24
CA GLN A 2 -20.01 15.07 -0.31
C GLN A 2 -19.67 16.55 -0.07
N ASP A 3 -20.63 17.46 -0.26
CA ASP A 3 -20.43 18.90 0.00
C ASP A 3 -20.19 19.20 1.48
N ASP A 4 -20.81 18.43 2.38
CA ASP A 4 -20.62 18.56 3.82
C ASP A 4 -19.19 18.16 4.22
N ILE A 5 -18.66 17.07 3.64
CA ILE A 5 -17.27 16.64 3.86
C ILE A 5 -16.29 17.70 3.36
N ARG A 6 -16.51 18.25 2.16
CA ARG A 6 -15.63 19.30 1.61
C ARG A 6 -15.63 20.55 2.48
N LYS A 7 -16.80 20.95 2.97
CA LYS A 7 -16.94 22.07 3.91
C LYS A 7 -16.18 21.80 5.21
N CYS A 8 -16.31 20.60 5.79
CA CYS A 8 -15.58 20.21 6.99
C CYS A 8 -14.06 20.23 6.77
N VAL A 9 -13.57 19.70 5.65
CA VAL A 9 -12.14 19.71 5.31
C VAL A 9 -11.64 21.15 5.20
N LYS A 10 -12.35 22.02 4.48
CA LYS A 10 -11.98 23.43 4.34
C LYS A 10 -11.92 24.15 5.70
N GLN A 11 -12.94 23.98 6.53
CA GLN A 11 -12.98 24.56 7.87
C GLN A 11 -11.86 24.03 8.78
N GLY A 12 -11.55 22.73 8.67
CA GLY A 12 -10.44 22.11 9.40
C GLY A 12 -9.09 22.70 9.01
N ILE A 13 -8.87 22.96 7.72
CA ILE A 13 -7.63 23.58 7.23
C ILE A 13 -7.52 25.01 7.73
N GLU A 14 -8.58 25.82 7.57
CA GLU A 14 -8.59 27.20 8.07
C GLU A 14 -8.34 27.28 9.59
N ALA A 15 -8.86 26.33 10.35
CA ALA A 15 -8.63 26.25 11.80
C ALA A 15 -7.19 25.84 12.13
N ALA A 16 -6.64 24.84 11.43
CA ALA A 16 -5.28 24.37 11.63
C ALA A 16 -4.23 25.42 11.21
N GLU A 17 -4.44 26.13 10.10
CA GLU A 17 -3.60 27.25 9.66
C GLU A 17 -3.58 28.37 10.71
N LYS A 18 -4.74 28.74 11.26
CA LYS A 18 -4.82 29.72 12.36
C LYS A 18 -4.07 29.25 13.60
N ALA A 19 -4.20 27.96 13.95
CA ALA A 19 -3.47 27.40 15.08
C ALA A 19 -1.95 27.43 14.85
N VAL A 20 -1.47 27.11 13.65
CA VAL A 20 -0.04 27.23 13.29
C VAL A 20 0.45 28.66 13.43
N ILE A 21 -0.32 29.65 12.96
CA ILE A 21 0.02 31.07 13.13
C ILE A 21 0.16 31.42 14.61
N MET A 22 -0.78 30.98 15.46
CA MET A 22 -0.72 31.24 16.90
C MET A 22 0.48 30.56 17.57
N VAL A 23 0.78 29.31 17.23
CA VAL A 23 1.95 28.58 17.74
C VAL A 23 3.25 29.30 17.39
N ASN A 24 3.37 29.79 16.16
CA ASN A 24 4.55 30.54 15.71
C ASN A 24 4.66 31.92 16.40
N GLN A 25 3.54 32.59 16.64
CA GLN A 25 3.51 33.86 17.38
C GLN A 25 3.92 33.70 18.84
N LEU A 26 3.49 32.60 19.47
CA LEU A 26 3.85 32.26 20.85
C LEU A 26 5.26 31.66 20.96
N ARG A 27 5.86 31.24 19.84
CA ARG A 27 7.17 30.56 19.77
C ARG A 27 7.24 29.36 20.71
N LEU A 28 6.21 28.50 20.66
CA LEU A 28 6.13 27.31 21.52
C LEU A 28 7.21 26.27 21.23
N PHE A 29 7.85 26.35 20.05
CA PHE A 29 8.85 25.41 19.60
C PHE A 29 10.08 26.15 19.08
N SER A 30 11.26 25.61 19.33
CA SER A 30 12.58 26.06 18.92
C SER A 30 13.40 24.87 18.42
N ASP A 31 14.26 25.09 17.43
CA ASP A 31 15.06 24.02 16.80
C ASP A 31 16.10 23.39 17.73
N ASN A 32 16.40 24.02 18.87
CA ASN A 32 17.42 23.56 19.82
C ASN A 32 16.83 22.99 21.12
N GLU A 33 15.54 22.66 21.13
CA GLU A 33 14.85 22.09 22.30
C GLU A 33 14.66 20.58 22.19
N GLU A 34 14.68 19.89 23.32
CA GLU A 34 14.31 18.48 23.40
C GLU A 34 12.83 18.32 23.76
N LEU A 35 12.22 17.16 23.43
CA LEU A 35 10.81 16.89 23.76
C LEU A 35 10.52 17.06 25.26
N GLU A 36 11.49 16.74 26.12
CA GLU A 36 11.41 16.87 27.58
C GLU A 36 11.26 18.31 28.08
N GLU A 37 11.67 19.29 27.28
CA GLU A 37 11.57 20.72 27.63
C GLU A 37 10.19 21.30 27.30
N VAL A 38 9.39 20.59 26.50
CA VAL A 38 8.05 21.01 26.08
C VAL A 38 7.00 20.58 27.10
N SER A 39 6.10 21.50 27.47
CA SER A 39 5.02 21.17 28.40
C SER A 39 4.07 20.13 27.81
N THR A 40 3.54 19.23 28.65
CA THR A 40 2.61 18.17 28.23
C THR A 40 1.42 18.69 27.44
N SER A 41 0.95 19.90 27.76
CA SER A 41 -0.20 20.52 27.12
C SER A 41 0.09 21.03 25.70
N GLU A 42 1.36 21.28 25.38
CA GLU A 42 1.81 21.87 24.12
C GLU A 42 2.25 20.82 23.09
N ILE A 43 2.66 19.62 23.52
CA ILE A 43 3.09 18.51 22.64
C ILE A 43 2.09 18.26 21.51
N LYS A 44 0.78 18.33 21.81
CA LYS A 44 -0.28 18.12 20.82
C LYS A 44 -0.23 19.09 19.63
N TYR A 45 0.35 20.28 19.78
CA TYR A 45 0.46 21.26 18.70
C TYR A 45 1.56 20.91 17.70
N MET A 46 2.52 20.04 18.05
CA MET A 46 3.48 19.49 17.10
C MET A 46 2.80 18.68 15.98
N LEU A 47 1.55 18.20 16.21
CA LEU A 47 0.76 17.47 15.20
C LEU A 47 0.16 18.38 14.11
N LEU A 48 0.17 19.70 14.29
CA LEU A 48 -0.52 20.61 13.37
C LEU A 48 -0.08 20.45 11.90
N PRO A 49 1.22 20.31 11.56
CA PRO A 49 1.62 20.08 10.19
C PRO A 49 1.15 18.72 9.65
N ALA A 50 1.17 17.64 10.45
CA ALA A 50 0.62 16.35 10.02
C ALA A 50 -0.89 16.42 9.73
N ILE A 51 -1.65 17.15 10.57
CA ILE A 51 -3.08 17.38 10.37
C ILE A 51 -3.33 18.17 9.08
N LEU A 52 -2.54 19.22 8.81
CA LEU A 52 -2.62 19.98 7.56
C LEU A 52 -2.29 19.10 6.36
N GLY A 53 -1.23 18.29 6.43
CA GLY A 53 -0.87 17.33 5.38
C GLY A 53 -2.00 16.35 5.07
N TYR A 54 -2.63 15.80 6.10
CA TYR A 54 -3.78 14.91 5.95
C TYR A 54 -4.97 15.61 5.29
N LEU A 55 -5.36 16.79 5.78
CA LEU A 55 -6.53 17.52 5.28
C LEU A 55 -6.33 18.04 3.85
N GLU A 56 -5.14 18.53 3.51
CA GLU A 56 -4.77 18.90 2.14
C GLU A 56 -4.89 17.69 1.20
N GLY A 57 -4.44 16.52 1.63
CA GLY A 57 -4.55 15.27 0.87
C GLY A 57 -6.01 14.84 0.59
N LYS A 58 -6.99 15.32 1.37
CA LYS A 58 -8.42 15.05 1.17
C LYS A 58 -9.13 16.09 0.27
N LYS A 59 -8.46 17.16 -0.18
CA LYS A 59 -9.07 18.11 -1.12
C LYS A 59 -9.35 17.46 -2.48
N THR A 60 -10.52 17.77 -3.05
CA THR A 60 -10.98 17.23 -4.35
C THR A 60 -11.20 18.32 -5.41
N GLU A 61 -11.26 19.60 -5.03
CA GLU A 61 -11.70 20.70 -5.92
C GLU A 61 -10.56 21.44 -6.62
N ALA A 62 -9.31 21.26 -6.17
CA ALA A 62 -8.14 21.97 -6.68
C ALA A 62 -7.32 21.09 -7.63
N ASP A 63 -6.30 21.68 -8.26
CA ASP A 63 -5.31 20.91 -9.02
C ASP A 63 -4.70 19.84 -8.10
N ARG A 64 -4.95 18.58 -8.44
CA ARG A 64 -4.56 17.44 -7.61
C ARG A 64 -3.05 17.44 -7.38
N LEU A 65 -2.26 17.75 -8.41
CA LEU A 65 -0.80 17.80 -8.29
C LEU A 65 -0.36 18.88 -7.29
N GLU A 66 -0.98 20.06 -7.31
CA GLU A 66 -0.69 21.14 -6.36
C GLU A 66 -1.07 20.73 -4.93
N THR A 67 -2.26 20.16 -4.73
CA THR A 67 -2.72 19.75 -3.38
C THR A 67 -1.85 18.66 -2.75
N ILE A 68 -1.43 17.67 -3.54
CA ILE A 68 -0.54 16.61 -3.07
C ILE A 68 0.83 17.17 -2.73
N ASN A 69 1.38 18.08 -3.55
CA ASN A 69 2.66 18.72 -3.25
C ASN A 69 2.60 19.57 -1.98
N LYS A 70 1.48 20.28 -1.72
CA LYS A 70 1.27 20.97 -0.43
C LYS A 70 1.19 19.98 0.73
N SER A 71 0.46 18.88 0.56
CA SER A 71 0.38 17.80 1.56
C SER A 71 1.77 17.23 1.88
N LYS A 72 2.61 17.00 0.86
CA LYS A 72 4.01 16.58 1.00
C LYS A 72 4.81 17.54 1.88
N VAL A 73 4.75 18.85 1.61
CA VAL A 73 5.49 19.85 2.39
C VAL A 73 5.11 19.78 3.87
N PHE A 74 3.82 19.71 4.17
CA PHE A 74 3.35 19.64 5.57
C PHE A 74 3.79 18.37 6.30
N TYR A 75 3.80 17.21 5.63
CA TYR A 75 4.33 15.97 6.23
C TYR A 75 5.84 16.02 6.43
N VAL A 76 6.59 16.62 5.50
CA VAL A 76 8.04 16.82 5.65
C VAL A 76 8.33 17.74 6.83
N ASP A 77 7.60 18.84 6.97
CA ASP A 77 7.75 19.76 8.11
C ASP A 77 7.44 19.07 9.45
N PHE A 78 6.38 18.25 9.51
CA PHE A 78 6.07 17.44 10.68
C PHE A 78 7.22 16.48 11.05
N LEU A 79 7.75 15.74 10.07
CA LEU A 79 8.85 14.80 10.30
C LEU A 79 10.13 15.52 10.72
N ARG A 80 10.39 16.72 10.20
CA ARG A 80 11.52 17.56 10.63
C ARG A 80 11.38 17.95 12.09
N ILE A 81 10.20 18.43 12.51
CA ILE A 81 9.92 18.74 13.92
C ILE A 81 10.13 17.50 14.80
N CYS A 82 9.54 16.36 14.44
CA CYS A 82 9.69 15.14 15.23
C CYS A 82 11.13 14.63 15.30
N LYS A 83 11.94 14.84 14.24
CA LYS A 83 13.37 14.51 14.23
C LYS A 83 14.15 15.43 15.16
N ASN A 84 13.95 16.74 15.06
CA ASN A 84 14.66 17.74 15.87
C ASN A 84 14.41 17.56 17.37
N TYR A 85 13.15 17.29 17.74
CA TYR A 85 12.76 17.07 19.13
C TYR A 85 13.03 15.65 19.66
N GLY A 86 13.60 14.75 18.84
CA GLY A 86 13.94 13.38 19.27
C GLY A 86 12.75 12.46 19.53
N VAL A 87 11.59 12.71 18.90
CA VAL A 87 10.37 11.89 19.05
C VAL A 87 10.59 10.45 18.54
N ALA A 88 11.31 10.32 17.42
CA ALA A 88 11.64 9.06 16.79
C ALA A 88 12.94 9.20 15.97
N ALA A 89 13.66 8.09 15.78
CA ALA A 89 14.76 8.01 14.83
C ALA A 89 14.19 7.95 13.40
N ILE A 90 14.15 9.10 12.73
CA ILE A 90 13.56 9.22 11.39
C ILE A 90 14.67 9.26 10.35
N GLU A 91 14.82 8.16 9.62
CA GLU A 91 15.67 8.06 8.44
C GLU A 91 14.80 8.06 7.20
N THR A 92 14.81 9.17 6.45
CA THR A 92 14.07 9.26 5.20
C THR A 92 14.75 10.18 4.19
N PRO A 93 14.75 9.82 2.88
CA PRO A 93 15.26 10.69 1.83
C PRO A 93 14.55 12.04 1.76
N PHE A 94 13.32 12.14 2.28
CA PHE A 94 12.54 13.39 2.26
C PHE A 94 13.05 14.46 3.23
N LEU A 95 13.96 14.12 4.16
CA LEU A 95 14.58 15.03 5.13
C LEU A 95 16.05 15.34 4.81
N LEU A 96 16.55 14.92 3.65
CA LEU A 96 17.89 15.31 3.21
C LEU A 96 17.80 16.74 2.66
N ASP A 97 18.69 17.61 3.13
CA ASP A 97 18.80 18.98 2.62
C ASP A 97 19.32 18.95 1.18
N GLU A 98 18.88 19.90 0.33
CA GLU A 98 19.29 19.94 -1.08
C GLU A 98 20.82 20.08 -1.25
N ASP A 99 21.54 20.63 -0.26
CA ASP A 99 23.02 20.72 -0.28
C ASP A 99 23.72 19.36 -0.13
N ASP A 100 23.09 18.35 0.50
CA ASP A 100 23.64 16.97 0.59
C ASP A 100 23.46 16.18 -0.73
N THR A 101 22.78 16.77 -1.72
CA THR A 101 22.56 16.14 -3.03
C THR A 101 23.70 16.38 -4.03
N GLU A 102 24.66 17.26 -3.72
CA GLU A 102 25.82 17.49 -4.59
C GLU A 102 26.89 16.39 -4.47
N ASP A 103 26.93 15.61 -3.38
CA ASP A 103 27.90 14.50 -3.19
C ASP A 103 27.28 13.10 -3.43
N ARG A 104 25.99 13.04 -3.76
CA ARG A 104 25.43 11.87 -4.45
C ARG A 104 25.48 12.12 -5.94
N ASP A 105 26.70 12.02 -6.49
CA ASP A 105 26.96 11.62 -7.86
C ASP A 105 26.17 10.34 -8.13
N ASP A 106 24.90 10.51 -8.50
CA ASP A 106 24.12 9.53 -9.21
C ASP A 106 24.86 9.44 -10.55
N GLY A 107 25.89 8.58 -10.59
CA GLY A 107 26.74 8.23 -11.72
C GLY A 107 25.95 7.59 -12.86
N LYS A 108 24.83 8.19 -13.24
CA LYS A 108 24.24 8.16 -14.58
C LYS A 108 25.16 8.94 -15.50
N SER A 109 26.30 8.30 -15.76
CA SER A 109 26.95 8.44 -17.05
C SER A 109 25.88 8.23 -18.12
N SER A 110 25.72 9.27 -18.92
CA SER A 110 24.97 9.33 -20.15
C SER A 110 25.31 8.14 -21.06
N SER A 111 24.61 7.02 -20.88
CA SER A 111 24.66 5.88 -21.78
C SER A 111 23.23 5.46 -22.10
N ALA A 112 22.75 5.94 -23.24
CA ALA A 112 21.40 5.78 -23.75
C ALA A 112 21.03 4.33 -24.14
N ASN A 113 21.62 3.30 -23.53
CA ASN A 113 21.40 1.89 -23.90
C ASN A 113 21.48 0.88 -22.74
N ALA A 114 21.26 1.29 -21.49
CA ALA A 114 21.12 0.33 -20.38
C ALA A 114 19.65 -0.12 -20.25
N ARG A 115 19.38 -1.41 -20.50
CA ARG A 115 18.10 -2.07 -20.15
C ARG A 115 17.78 -1.81 -18.68
N PRO A 116 16.49 -1.69 -18.28
CA PRO A 116 16.13 -1.54 -16.87
C PRO A 116 16.72 -2.71 -16.09
N SER A 117 17.72 -2.42 -15.26
CA SER A 117 18.37 -3.40 -14.39
C SER A 117 17.29 -4.01 -13.50
N GLN A 118 17.24 -5.34 -13.45
CA GLN A 118 16.26 -6.01 -12.59
C GLN A 118 16.43 -5.53 -11.15
N PRO A 119 15.33 -5.27 -10.42
CA PRO A 119 15.41 -4.80 -9.05
C PRO A 119 16.22 -5.81 -8.22
N ASN A 120 17.29 -5.33 -7.57
CA ASN A 120 18.15 -6.17 -6.75
C ASN A 120 17.32 -6.80 -5.62
N LEU A 121 17.29 -8.14 -5.53
CA LEU A 121 16.53 -8.89 -4.53
C LEU A 121 16.78 -8.41 -3.10
N GLN A 122 18.03 -8.02 -2.78
CA GLN A 122 18.37 -7.48 -1.46
C GLN A 122 17.67 -6.15 -1.18
N SER A 123 17.56 -5.27 -2.18
CA SER A 123 16.86 -3.99 -2.04
C SER A 123 15.35 -4.16 -1.87
N LEU A 124 14.76 -5.19 -2.49
CA LEU A 124 13.36 -5.52 -2.33
C LEU A 124 13.07 -6.12 -0.95
N ASN A 125 13.94 -7.02 -0.48
CA ASN A 125 13.83 -7.60 0.85
C ASN A 125 13.99 -6.53 1.94
N ALA A 126 14.93 -5.60 1.80
CA ALA A 126 15.11 -4.49 2.73
C ALA A 126 13.87 -3.58 2.80
N LYS A 127 13.31 -3.20 1.63
CA LYS A 127 12.06 -2.41 1.57
C LYS A 127 10.88 -3.15 2.21
N ARG A 128 10.76 -4.46 1.96
CA ARG A 128 9.73 -5.29 2.60
C ARG A 128 9.90 -5.32 4.11
N GLN A 129 11.13 -5.53 4.59
CA GLN A 129 11.42 -5.57 6.02
C GLN A 129 11.08 -4.24 6.71
N GLN A 130 11.44 -3.12 6.09
CA GLN A 130 11.09 -1.78 6.60
C GLN A 130 9.57 -1.58 6.71
N ARG A 131 8.79 -2.05 5.73
CA ARG A 131 7.31 -2.00 5.79
C ARG A 131 6.74 -2.88 6.90
N ILE A 132 7.29 -4.08 7.09
CA ILE A 132 6.86 -4.98 8.18
C ILE A 132 7.14 -4.33 9.53
N GLU A 133 8.32 -3.74 9.70
CA GLU A 133 8.70 -3.06 10.94
C GLU A 133 7.79 -1.86 11.23
N ARG A 134 7.54 -1.00 10.23
CA ARG A 134 6.60 0.13 10.38
C ARG A 134 5.19 -0.35 10.75
N TYR A 135 4.70 -1.41 10.11
CA TYR A 135 3.40 -1.99 10.45
C TYR A 135 3.35 -2.50 11.91
N LYS A 136 4.41 -3.18 12.37
CA LYS A 136 4.52 -3.62 13.77
C LYS A 136 4.53 -2.43 14.73
N GLN A 137 5.30 -1.39 14.43
CA GLN A 137 5.35 -0.15 15.23
C GLN A 137 4.00 0.56 15.27
N GLN A 138 3.29 0.63 14.13
CA GLN A 138 1.96 1.22 14.07
C GLN A 138 0.95 0.43 14.91
N LYS A 139 0.91 -0.90 14.79
CA LYS A 139 0.01 -1.76 15.59
C LYS A 139 0.27 -1.57 17.10
N GLU A 140 1.54 -1.52 17.49
CA GLU A 140 1.93 -1.29 18.88
C GLU A 140 1.49 0.09 19.39
N ASN A 141 1.77 1.15 18.63
CA ASN A 141 1.37 2.51 18.99
C ASN A 141 -0.16 2.64 19.08
N GLU A 142 -0.92 1.99 18.20
CA GLU A 142 -2.39 2.00 18.24
C GLU A 142 -2.92 1.26 19.48
N ARG A 143 -2.32 0.13 19.85
CA ARG A 143 -2.64 -0.59 21.09
C ARG A 143 -2.41 0.29 22.32
N GLN A 144 -1.23 0.90 22.42
CA GLN A 144 -0.87 1.80 23.52
C GLN A 144 -1.80 3.01 23.59
N LEU A 145 -2.14 3.61 22.44
CA LEU A 145 -3.08 4.73 22.39
C LEU A 145 -4.47 4.34 22.90
N LYS A 146 -4.95 3.13 22.59
CA LYS A 146 -6.24 2.65 23.08
C LYS A 146 -6.24 2.51 24.61
N GLU A 147 -5.17 1.95 25.17
CA GLU A 147 -4.99 1.82 26.62
C GLU A 147 -4.89 3.18 27.31
N LEU A 148 -3.98 4.05 26.85
CA LEU A 148 -3.76 5.38 27.41
C LEU A 148 -5.00 6.28 27.30
N LYS A 149 -5.77 6.14 26.21
CA LYS A 149 -7.05 6.85 26.05
C LYS A 149 -8.07 6.44 27.10
N SER A 150 -8.18 5.13 27.40
CA SER A 150 -9.06 4.63 28.48
C SER A 150 -8.65 5.19 29.85
N LEU A 151 -7.35 5.36 30.09
CA LEU A 151 -6.83 5.99 31.30
C LEU A 151 -7.13 7.50 31.35
N LEU A 152 -7.11 8.18 30.20
CA LEU A 152 -7.39 9.61 30.08
C LEU A 152 -8.86 9.97 30.33
N GLU A 153 -9.78 9.02 30.16
CA GLU A 153 -11.22 9.21 30.41
C GLU A 153 -11.58 9.21 31.92
N LYS A 154 -10.62 8.88 32.80
CA LYS A 154 -10.81 8.93 34.25
C LYS A 154 -10.80 10.38 34.77
N GLU A 155 -11.48 10.64 35.88
CA GLU A 155 -11.64 12.01 36.42
C GLU A 155 -10.33 12.65 36.88
N HIS A 156 -9.40 11.84 37.42
CA HIS A 156 -8.06 12.27 37.81
C HIS A 156 -7.04 11.50 36.98
N VAL A 157 -6.29 12.22 36.14
CA VAL A 157 -5.29 11.65 35.24
C VAL A 157 -3.95 12.30 35.52
N ASP A 158 -2.97 11.46 35.79
CA ASP A 158 -1.59 11.89 36.00
C ASP A 158 -1.03 12.54 34.74
N GLU A 159 -0.22 13.60 34.90
CA GLU A 159 0.42 14.29 33.78
C GLU A 159 1.32 13.35 32.95
N GLU A 160 1.92 12.35 33.59
CA GLU A 160 2.73 11.32 32.92
C GLU A 160 1.91 10.50 31.92
N VAL A 161 0.65 10.17 32.25
CA VAL A 161 -0.26 9.45 31.33
C VAL A 161 -0.63 10.33 30.14
N LYS A 162 -0.90 11.62 30.36
CA LYS A 162 -1.18 12.58 29.27
C LYS A 162 0.03 12.75 28.36
N ARG A 163 1.22 12.88 28.95
CA ARG A 163 2.48 13.01 28.20
C ARG A 163 2.74 11.74 27.38
N GLY A 164 2.61 10.57 27.99
CA GLY A 164 2.69 9.28 27.30
C GLY A 164 1.72 9.20 26.12
N TYR A 165 0.46 9.62 26.32
CA TYR A 165 -0.54 9.64 25.25
C TYR A 165 -0.12 10.51 24.06
N TYR A 166 0.28 11.76 24.29
CA TYR A 166 0.67 12.67 23.21
C TYR A 166 1.96 12.24 22.52
N THR A 167 2.94 11.72 23.27
CA THR A 167 4.18 11.19 22.70
C THR A 167 3.92 9.96 21.82
N THR A 168 3.10 9.01 22.28
CA THR A 168 2.71 7.86 21.45
C THR A 168 1.86 8.29 20.24
N LEU A 169 1.04 9.33 20.39
CA LEU A 169 0.29 9.90 19.28
C LEU A 169 1.21 10.48 18.21
N LEU A 170 2.26 11.21 18.60
CA LEU A 170 3.27 11.70 17.67
C LEU A 170 3.97 10.53 16.96
N LYS A 171 4.41 9.49 17.67
CA LYS A 171 5.03 8.29 17.08
C LYS A 171 4.14 7.61 16.06
N LYS A 172 2.84 7.49 16.34
CA LYS A 172 1.84 6.96 15.40
C LYS A 172 1.72 7.84 14.15
N TRP A 173 1.73 9.16 14.31
CA TRP A 173 1.69 10.07 13.16
C TRP A 173 3.01 10.10 12.37
N VAL A 174 4.16 9.81 12.99
CA VAL A 174 5.44 9.63 12.28
C VAL A 174 5.34 8.44 11.32
N THR A 175 4.85 7.29 11.78
CA THR A 175 4.67 6.11 10.90
C THR A 175 3.67 6.40 9.79
N THR A 176 2.52 7.01 10.11
CA THR A 176 1.51 7.41 9.11
C THR A 176 2.08 8.39 8.08
N SER A 177 2.85 9.41 8.50
CA SER A 177 3.40 10.42 7.59
C SER A 177 4.42 9.83 6.62
N LEU A 178 5.23 8.87 7.06
CA LEU A 178 6.18 8.15 6.19
C LEU A 178 5.46 7.33 5.11
N GLU A 179 4.38 6.66 5.46
CA GLU A 179 3.55 5.89 4.51
C GLU A 179 2.81 6.80 3.52
N GLU A 180 2.23 7.89 4.01
CA GLU A 180 1.57 8.90 3.16
C GLU A 180 2.57 9.54 2.20
N LEU A 181 3.82 9.82 2.62
CA LEU A 181 4.85 10.34 1.72
C LEU A 181 5.25 9.35 0.62
N GLU A 182 5.34 8.05 0.92
CA GLU A 182 5.54 7.02 -0.11
C GLU A 182 4.37 7.00 -1.10
N SER A 183 3.14 7.03 -0.59
CA SER A 183 1.93 7.05 -1.42
C SER A 183 1.85 8.30 -2.31
N ILE A 184 2.16 9.47 -1.74
CA ILE A 184 2.24 10.75 -2.45
C ILE A 184 3.28 10.66 -3.56
N GLN A 185 4.47 10.10 -3.30
CA GLN A 185 5.52 9.98 -4.30
C GLN A 185 5.12 9.10 -5.49
N GLU A 186 4.41 8.01 -5.24
CA GLU A 186 3.81 7.16 -6.28
C GLU A 186 2.73 7.92 -7.06
N GLU A 187 1.85 8.65 -6.36
CA GLU A 187 0.78 9.44 -6.98
C GLU A 187 1.32 10.56 -7.88
N VAL A 188 2.33 11.31 -7.44
CA VAL A 188 2.99 12.35 -8.23
C VAL A 188 3.57 11.77 -9.52
N SER A 189 4.29 10.64 -9.42
CA SER A 189 4.87 9.95 -10.58
C SER A 189 3.79 9.58 -11.62
N ILE A 190 2.65 9.06 -11.15
CA ILE A 190 1.52 8.72 -12.01
C ILE A 190 0.91 9.96 -12.66
N LEU A 191 0.65 11.02 -11.90
CA LEU A 191 0.07 12.26 -12.40
C LEU A 191 0.96 12.93 -13.45
N GLU A 192 2.27 12.93 -13.24
CA GLU A 192 3.24 13.42 -14.22
C GLU A 192 3.22 12.58 -15.50
N GLN A 193 3.23 11.25 -15.40
CA GLN A 193 3.14 10.36 -16.57
C GLN A 193 1.82 10.55 -17.33
N MET A 194 0.71 10.70 -16.61
CA MET A 194 -0.60 11.00 -17.20
C MET A 194 -0.59 12.34 -17.94
N SER A 195 0.04 13.37 -17.39
CA SER A 195 0.17 14.68 -18.05
C SER A 195 0.97 14.57 -19.36
N LYS A 196 2.09 13.83 -19.35
CA LYS A 196 2.94 13.57 -20.52
C LYS A 196 2.19 12.78 -21.60
N MET A 197 1.44 11.74 -21.21
CA MET A 197 0.60 10.96 -22.13
C MET A 197 -0.58 11.77 -22.69
N ARG A 198 -1.15 12.69 -21.90
CA ARG A 198 -2.20 13.60 -22.37
C ARG A 198 -1.67 14.61 -23.39
N GLY A 199 -0.44 15.10 -23.20
CA GLY A 199 0.25 15.94 -24.18
C GLY A 199 0.57 15.22 -25.49
N LEU A 200 0.83 13.90 -25.44
CA LEU A 200 1.00 13.06 -26.63
C LEU A 200 -0.32 12.72 -27.35
N ARG A 201 -1.47 12.87 -26.69
CA ARG A 201 -2.78 12.82 -27.33
C ARG A 201 -3.07 14.16 -28.02
N MET A 202 -2.30 14.48 -29.06
CA MET A 202 -2.61 15.56 -29.98
C MET A 202 -3.72 15.12 -30.94
N THR A 203 -4.85 15.82 -30.84
CA THR A 203 -5.94 16.03 -31.81
C THR A 203 -6.66 14.79 -32.35
N PRO A 204 -8.01 14.76 -32.37
CA PRO A 204 -8.69 14.01 -33.42
C PRO A 204 -8.17 14.61 -34.72
N THR A 205 -7.31 13.87 -35.43
CA THR A 205 -7.12 14.14 -36.85
C THR A 205 -8.52 14.21 -37.43
N GLU A 206 -8.90 15.37 -37.96
CA GLU A 206 -10.10 15.50 -38.79
C GLU A 206 -10.14 14.26 -39.69
N PRO A 207 -11.30 13.58 -39.82
CA PRO A 207 -11.39 12.47 -40.74
C PRO A 207 -11.12 13.04 -42.12
N THR A 208 -9.87 12.91 -42.59
CA THR A 208 -9.55 13.15 -43.99
C THR A 208 -10.41 12.15 -44.75
N THR A 209 -11.52 12.66 -45.29
CA THR A 209 -12.43 11.93 -46.17
C THR A 209 -11.70 11.71 -47.49
N LYS A 210 -10.65 10.90 -47.46
CA LYS A 210 -10.21 10.21 -48.67
C LYS A 210 -11.35 9.25 -48.98
N PRO A 211 -12.02 9.38 -50.14
CA PRO A 211 -13.09 8.46 -50.49
C PRO A 211 -12.50 7.05 -50.51
N THR A 212 -12.87 6.26 -49.52
CA THR A 212 -12.52 4.84 -49.47
C THR A 212 -13.22 4.20 -50.65
N SER A 213 -12.43 3.63 -51.57
CA SER A 213 -12.93 2.78 -52.64
C SER A 213 -13.97 1.82 -52.08
N ALA A 214 -15.16 1.79 -52.71
CA ALA A 214 -16.29 0.98 -52.29
C ALA A 214 -15.86 -0.45 -51.89
N PHE A 215 -16.30 -0.86 -50.71
CA PHE A 215 -15.98 -2.14 -50.10
C PHE A 215 -16.41 -3.27 -51.04
N ARG A 216 -15.44 -4.00 -51.61
CA ARG A 216 -15.73 -5.23 -52.34
C ARG A 216 -15.94 -6.33 -51.29
N PRO A 217 -17.14 -6.96 -51.20
CA PRO A 217 -17.32 -8.07 -50.27
C PRO A 217 -16.39 -9.20 -50.68
N PHE A 218 -15.42 -9.52 -49.83
CA PHE A 218 -14.60 -10.72 -49.97
C PHE A 218 -15.22 -11.81 -49.10
N ILE A 219 -15.42 -12.98 -49.68
CA ILE A 219 -15.87 -14.16 -48.93
C ILE A 219 -14.68 -14.63 -48.10
N LEU A 220 -14.82 -14.58 -46.77
CA LEU A 220 -13.80 -15.07 -45.84
C LEU A 220 -13.77 -16.61 -45.86
N THR A 221 -13.16 -17.20 -46.89
CA THR A 221 -12.85 -18.63 -46.87
C THR A 221 -11.78 -18.86 -45.81
N LYS A 222 -12.16 -19.50 -44.70
CA LYS A 222 -11.23 -19.83 -43.59
C LYS A 222 -10.01 -20.56 -44.15
N SER A 223 -8.82 -20.07 -43.82
CA SER A 223 -7.55 -20.72 -44.16
C SER A 223 -7.58 -22.18 -43.70
N THR A 224 -6.95 -23.06 -44.48
CA THR A 224 -6.78 -24.49 -44.16
C THR A 224 -6.16 -24.68 -42.77
N LEU A 225 -5.33 -23.73 -42.31
CA LEU A 225 -4.75 -23.73 -40.98
C LEU A 225 -5.80 -23.41 -39.90
N GLN A 226 -6.67 -22.45 -40.15
CA GLN A 226 -7.72 -22.04 -39.22
C GLN A 226 -8.82 -23.11 -39.10
N LYS A 227 -9.08 -23.87 -40.17
CA LYS A 227 -9.95 -25.05 -40.16
C LYS A 227 -9.36 -26.22 -39.35
N LYS A 228 -8.03 -26.31 -39.25
CA LYS A 228 -7.34 -27.30 -38.39
C LYS A 228 -7.40 -26.94 -36.90
N VAL A 229 -7.39 -25.66 -36.56
CA VAL A 229 -7.44 -25.19 -35.17
C VAL A 229 -8.87 -25.07 -34.64
N TYR A 230 -9.83 -24.69 -35.49
CA TYR A 230 -11.21 -24.35 -35.09
C TYR A 230 -12.30 -25.19 -35.80
N GLY A 231 -11.94 -26.33 -36.41
CA GLY A 231 -12.88 -27.24 -37.04
C GLY A 231 -13.43 -28.31 -36.08
N ALA A 232 -14.57 -28.90 -36.43
CA ALA A 232 -15.25 -30.00 -35.72
C ALA A 232 -14.51 -31.35 -35.85
N GLY A 233 -13.21 -31.34 -35.55
CA GLY A 233 -12.28 -32.46 -35.67
C GLY A 233 -11.05 -32.17 -34.80
N TYR A 234 -11.29 -31.89 -33.53
CA TYR A 234 -10.25 -31.85 -32.51
C TYR A 234 -9.74 -33.28 -32.27
N PRO A 235 -8.42 -33.54 -32.25
CA PRO A 235 -7.89 -34.66 -31.49
C PRO A 235 -7.88 -34.23 -30.01
N SER A 236 -9.07 -34.10 -29.40
CA SER A 236 -9.24 -33.83 -27.96
C SER A 236 -9.18 -35.11 -27.13
N LEU A 237 -8.74 -36.22 -27.72
CA LEU A 237 -8.41 -37.43 -26.99
C LEU A 237 -6.90 -37.46 -26.82
N PRO A 238 -6.38 -37.57 -25.58
CA PRO A 238 -4.96 -37.82 -25.36
C PRO A 238 -4.54 -39.03 -26.20
N THR A 239 -3.64 -38.82 -27.15
CA THR A 239 -3.10 -39.89 -28.02
C THR A 239 -2.05 -40.74 -27.33
N TYR A 240 -1.62 -40.36 -26.14
CA TYR A 240 -0.66 -41.07 -25.32
C TYR A 240 -1.33 -41.55 -24.04
N THR A 241 -1.01 -42.77 -23.62
CA THR A 241 -1.35 -43.21 -22.27
C THR A 241 -0.47 -42.49 -21.25
N ILE A 242 -0.87 -42.54 -19.98
CA ILE A 242 -0.15 -41.87 -18.89
C ILE A 242 1.27 -42.43 -18.77
N GLU A 243 1.45 -43.74 -18.89
CA GLU A 243 2.76 -44.37 -18.93
C GLU A 243 3.61 -43.90 -20.12
N GLU A 244 3.01 -43.80 -21.31
CA GLU A 244 3.72 -43.45 -22.54
C GLU A 244 4.20 -41.98 -22.53
N TYR A 245 3.41 -41.09 -21.91
CA TYR A 245 3.83 -39.72 -21.65
C TYR A 245 4.96 -39.63 -20.61
N TYR A 246 4.91 -40.45 -19.55
CA TYR A 246 5.96 -40.49 -18.53
C TYR A 246 7.29 -40.93 -19.13
N ASP A 247 7.29 -42.01 -19.92
CA ASP A 247 8.49 -42.51 -20.59
C ASP A 247 9.08 -41.49 -21.57
N GLN A 248 8.23 -40.74 -22.28
CA GLN A 248 8.66 -39.67 -23.18
C GLN A 248 9.33 -38.51 -22.42
N GLN A 249 8.78 -38.12 -21.26
CA GLN A 249 9.38 -37.06 -20.43
C GLN A 249 10.67 -37.51 -19.74
N VAL A 250 10.79 -38.79 -19.38
CA VAL A 250 12.05 -39.38 -18.88
C VAL A 250 13.11 -39.43 -19.98
N ALA A 251 12.74 -39.82 -21.21
CA ALA A 251 13.65 -39.85 -22.36
C ALA A 251 14.15 -38.44 -22.75
N LEU A 252 13.33 -37.41 -22.54
CA LEU A 252 13.70 -36.00 -22.73
C LEU A 252 14.50 -35.42 -21.55
N GLY A 253 14.70 -36.19 -20.47
CA GLY A 253 15.45 -35.78 -19.28
C GLY A 253 14.70 -34.83 -18.34
N ASN A 254 13.39 -34.61 -18.58
CA ASN A 254 12.56 -33.72 -17.77
C ASN A 254 12.03 -34.40 -16.48
N LEU A 255 11.91 -35.73 -16.48
CA LEU A 255 11.47 -36.50 -15.32
C LEU A 255 12.52 -37.55 -14.92
N PRO A 256 12.67 -37.85 -13.62
CA PRO A 256 13.58 -38.88 -13.15
C PRO A 256 13.08 -40.27 -13.57
N ALA A 257 14.01 -41.14 -13.97
CA ALA A 257 13.69 -42.51 -14.35
C ALA A 257 13.14 -43.29 -13.14
N PRO A 258 12.20 -44.23 -13.35
CA PRO A 258 11.62 -45.00 -12.25
C PRO A 258 12.71 -45.85 -11.61
N GLY A 259 12.99 -45.58 -10.33
CA GLY A 259 14.06 -46.23 -9.55
C GLY A 259 15.35 -45.41 -9.41
N SER A 260 15.51 -44.29 -10.12
CA SER A 260 16.56 -43.31 -9.85
C SER A 260 15.97 -42.13 -9.08
N ALA A 261 15.97 -42.21 -7.75
CA ALA A 261 15.72 -41.03 -6.94
C ALA A 261 16.99 -40.16 -6.90
N PRO A 262 16.97 -38.90 -7.37
CA PRO A 262 17.81 -37.89 -6.78
C PRO A 262 17.12 -37.38 -5.51
N ALA A 263 17.80 -37.52 -4.39
CA ALA A 263 17.50 -36.75 -3.20
C ALA A 263 17.63 -35.24 -3.51
N ASN A 264 16.82 -34.45 -2.82
CA ASN A 264 16.96 -33.00 -2.60
C ASN A 264 16.44 -32.03 -3.68
N GLN A 265 15.14 -31.72 -3.59
CA GLN A 265 14.76 -30.32 -3.39
C GLN A 265 14.67 -30.11 -1.87
N HIS A 266 15.82 -29.99 -1.22
CA HIS A 266 15.86 -29.50 0.15
C HIS A 266 15.69 -27.98 0.04
N LEU A 267 14.53 -27.46 0.46
CA LEU A 267 14.47 -26.09 0.95
C LEU A 267 15.57 -25.96 2.02
N SER A 268 16.30 -24.85 2.02
CA SER A 268 17.31 -24.65 3.05
C SER A 268 16.61 -24.66 4.42
N PRO A 269 17.28 -25.09 5.50
CA PRO A 269 16.70 -25.01 6.85
C PRO A 269 16.23 -23.59 7.22
N GLU A 270 16.81 -22.56 6.59
CA GLU A 270 16.39 -21.16 6.72
C GLU A 270 15.08 -20.86 5.98
N ASP A 271 14.88 -21.41 4.77
CA ASP A 271 13.62 -21.24 4.01
C ASP A 271 12.45 -21.98 4.67
N GLU A 272 12.71 -23.16 5.24
CA GLU A 272 11.69 -23.94 5.97
C GLU A 272 11.32 -23.26 7.30
N ALA A 273 12.30 -22.68 8.00
CA ALA A 273 12.05 -21.87 9.19
C ALA A 273 11.26 -20.58 8.87
N ALA A 274 11.61 -19.90 7.77
CA ALA A 274 10.91 -18.69 7.33
C ALA A 274 9.45 -18.96 6.89
N LEU A 275 9.17 -20.13 6.32
CA LEU A 275 7.80 -20.55 5.98
C LEU A 275 6.99 -20.85 7.24
N ARG A 276 7.57 -21.58 8.20
CA ARG A 276 6.91 -21.88 9.48
C ARG A 276 6.66 -20.62 10.31
N GLU A 277 7.61 -19.69 10.32
CA GLU A 277 7.44 -18.40 11.00
C GLU A 277 6.35 -17.55 10.31
N GLN A 278 6.25 -17.57 8.98
CA GLN A 278 5.13 -16.92 8.28
C GLN A 278 3.78 -17.55 8.61
N GLU A 279 3.69 -18.88 8.64
CA GLU A 279 2.47 -19.59 9.02
C GLU A 279 2.09 -19.30 10.48
N ASP A 280 3.05 -19.26 11.40
CA ASP A 280 2.82 -18.97 12.82
C ASP A 280 2.39 -17.51 13.04
N ILE A 281 3.00 -16.55 12.34
CA ILE A 281 2.60 -15.13 12.38
C ILE A 281 1.18 -14.95 11.82
N GLU A 282 0.85 -15.63 10.71
CA GLU A 282 -0.48 -15.55 10.10
C GLU A 282 -1.54 -16.19 11.00
N LYS A 283 -1.17 -17.26 11.71
CA LYS A 283 -2.03 -17.95 12.67
C LYS A 283 -2.21 -17.17 13.97
N GLU A 284 -1.17 -16.53 14.52
CA GLU A 284 -1.28 -15.61 15.65
C GLU A 284 -2.11 -14.37 15.30
N LYS A 285 -1.91 -13.78 14.12
CA LYS A 285 -2.74 -12.67 13.63
C LYS A 285 -4.22 -13.03 13.55
N LYS A 286 -4.50 -14.26 13.10
CA LYS A 286 -5.85 -14.83 13.01
C LYS A 286 -6.41 -15.33 14.34
N VAL A 287 -5.64 -15.30 15.43
CA VAL A 287 -6.13 -15.60 16.78
C VAL A 287 -6.36 -14.29 17.54
N GLU A 288 -5.49 -13.29 17.38
CA GLU A 288 -5.62 -11.98 18.04
C GLU A 288 -6.74 -11.09 17.49
N ASP A 289 -6.99 -11.10 16.17
CA ASP A 289 -8.05 -10.29 15.56
C ASP A 289 -9.46 -10.89 15.77
N ASP A 290 -9.54 -12.15 16.21
CA ASP A 290 -10.69 -13.01 15.93
C ASP A 290 -11.47 -13.45 17.18
N GLU A 291 -11.09 -13.14 18.43
CA GLU A 291 -11.83 -13.69 19.59
C GLU A 291 -13.30 -13.22 19.67
N GLU A 292 -13.59 -11.93 19.45
CA GLU A 292 -14.96 -11.42 19.55
C GLU A 292 -15.74 -11.49 18.22
N GLU A 293 -15.07 -11.24 17.10
CA GLU A 293 -15.68 -11.30 15.77
C GLU A 293 -15.95 -12.74 15.32
N THR A 294 -15.07 -13.72 15.62
CA THR A 294 -15.36 -15.12 15.31
C THR A 294 -16.45 -15.70 16.18
N LEU A 295 -16.53 -15.31 17.46
CA LEU A 295 -17.64 -15.70 18.34
C LEU A 295 -18.97 -15.14 17.83
N GLN A 296 -19.01 -13.87 17.40
CA GLN A 296 -20.21 -13.28 16.81
C GLN A 296 -20.56 -13.91 15.46
N LYS A 297 -19.58 -14.15 14.59
CA LYS A 297 -19.79 -14.77 13.29
C LYS A 297 -20.24 -16.22 13.41
N ALA A 298 -19.70 -16.97 14.37
CA ALA A 298 -20.12 -18.34 14.68
C ALA A 298 -21.56 -18.37 15.24
N ARG A 299 -21.91 -17.46 16.15
CA ARG A 299 -23.29 -17.29 16.65
C ARG A 299 -24.26 -16.94 15.52
N ASN A 300 -23.93 -15.92 14.71
CA ASN A 300 -24.75 -15.50 13.57
C ASN A 300 -24.90 -16.62 12.52
N TRP A 301 -23.87 -17.45 12.35
CA TRP A 301 -23.92 -18.59 11.45
C TRP A 301 -24.77 -19.73 11.99
N ASP A 302 -24.81 -19.93 13.30
CA ASP A 302 -25.72 -20.88 13.95
C ASP A 302 -27.18 -20.41 13.85
N ASP A 303 -27.45 -19.15 14.21
CA ASP A 303 -28.78 -18.53 14.08
C ASP A 303 -29.31 -18.60 12.64
N TRP A 304 -28.46 -18.34 11.65
CA TRP A 304 -28.83 -18.43 10.25
C TRP A 304 -29.17 -19.86 9.82
N LYS A 305 -28.42 -20.88 10.30
CA LYS A 305 -28.71 -22.29 9.98
C LYS A 305 -30.01 -22.77 10.62
N ASP A 306 -30.35 -22.27 11.79
CA ASP A 306 -31.61 -22.56 12.47
C ASP A 306 -32.81 -21.98 11.69
N ASP A 307 -32.68 -20.76 11.17
CA ASP A 307 -33.70 -20.14 10.31
C ASP A 307 -33.75 -20.73 8.88
N HIS A 308 -32.65 -21.28 8.36
CA HIS A 308 -32.53 -21.76 6.98
C HIS A 308 -32.26 -23.26 6.90
N ARG A 309 -33.27 -24.07 7.23
CA ARG A 309 -33.20 -25.52 7.12
C ARG A 309 -32.80 -25.97 5.71
N ARG A 310 -31.87 -26.92 5.62
CA ARG A 310 -31.46 -27.54 4.35
C ARG A 310 -32.69 -27.99 3.55
N GLY A 311 -32.85 -27.46 2.34
CA GLY A 311 -33.98 -27.77 1.44
C GLY A 311 -35.06 -26.69 1.33
N TYR A 312 -34.94 -25.56 2.04
CA TYR A 312 -35.93 -24.46 2.03
C TYR A 312 -36.21 -23.83 0.65
N GLY A 313 -35.34 -24.05 -0.36
CA GLY A 313 -35.47 -23.47 -1.70
C GLY A 313 -35.81 -24.43 -2.84
N ASN A 314 -35.84 -25.76 -2.63
CA ASN A 314 -36.03 -26.72 -3.73
C ASN A 314 -37.28 -27.59 -3.56
N THR A 315 -38.44 -26.95 -3.46
CA THR A 315 -39.75 -27.63 -3.44
C THR A 315 -40.51 -27.55 -4.77
N LYS A 316 -39.99 -26.82 -5.77
CA LYS A 316 -40.64 -26.63 -7.09
C LYS A 316 -40.05 -27.43 -8.25
N ASN A 317 -38.94 -28.16 -8.07
CA ASN A 317 -38.47 -29.08 -9.10
C ASN A 317 -38.88 -30.53 -8.76
N LYS A 318 -40.18 -30.82 -8.92
CA LYS A 318 -40.67 -32.18 -9.15
C LYS A 318 -40.93 -32.32 -10.65
N GLY A 319 -39.95 -32.86 -11.36
CA GLY A 319 -39.98 -33.22 -12.77
C GLY A 319 -38.86 -34.20 -13.03
#